data_AF-A0A510IXU0-F1
#
_entry.id   AF-A0A510IXU0-F1
#
_cell.length_a   1.000
_cell.length_b   1.000
_cell.length_c   1.000
_cell.angle_alpha   90.00
_cell.angle_beta   90.00
_cell.angle_gamma   90.00
#
_symmetry.space_group_name_H-M   'P 1'
#
loop_
_entity.id
_entity.type
_entity.pdbx_description
1 polymer ?
#
loop_
_entity_poly.entity_id
_entity_poly.type
_entity_poly.pdbx_seq_one_letter_code
_entity_poly.pdbx_strand_id
1 'polypeptide(L)'
;MHHHKLFNDKSALYEGARPSYPSELFECLSNLSPSNELAWDCACGNGQAAVGLADKFDNIYATDISEEQIKNSKAHSKINYTVAPSEKCELPSESCDLVCVAQALHWFDYDAFWPEVLRVLKPGGIFSAWGYNWPILESNLESVFNRHILKIIAPYWAPQNKLMWNHYAEVNFPFEAIVVPKPTMEVNWSLDEFFDFIHTFSATRRCIEAIGDGFFSHAYDEASKVWGMPEERRGITFDFVLYVGRK
;
A
#
# COMPACT_ATOMS: atom_id res chain seq x y z
N MET A 1 -7.00 15.00 27.73
CA MET A 1 -6.51 13.80 28.45
C MET A 1 -7.03 12.46 27.90
N HIS A 2 -8.03 12.42 27.00
CA HIS A 2 -8.48 11.15 26.39
C HIS A 2 -7.68 10.72 25.14
N HIS A 3 -7.19 11.65 24.31
CA HIS A 3 -6.50 11.31 23.05
C HIS A 3 -5.12 10.66 23.21
N HIS A 4 -4.40 10.93 24.31
CA HIS A 4 -3.07 10.34 24.58
C HIS A 4 -3.12 8.80 24.78
N LYS A 5 -4.31 8.25 25.08
CA LYS A 5 -4.53 6.79 25.15
C LYS A 5 -4.94 6.16 23.82
N LEU A 6 -5.52 6.92 22.87
CA LEU A 6 -5.92 6.38 21.57
C LEU A 6 -4.72 5.91 20.74
N PHE A 7 -3.61 6.64 20.78
CA PHE A 7 -2.50 6.45 19.84
C PHE A 7 -1.31 5.61 20.37
N ASN A 8 -1.42 5.07 21.60
CA ASN A 8 -0.30 4.42 22.29
C ASN A 8 -0.21 2.88 22.07
N ASP A 9 -1.20 2.24 21.43
CA ASP A 9 -1.17 0.80 21.13
C ASP A 9 -0.56 0.51 19.76
N LYS A 10 0.73 0.17 19.76
CA LYS A 10 1.68 0.33 18.64
C LYS A 10 1.76 -0.78 17.57
N SER A 11 0.81 -1.70 17.45
CA SER A 11 0.86 -2.69 16.34
C SER A 11 -0.49 -3.15 15.82
N ALA A 12 -1.50 -3.30 16.67
CA ALA A 12 -2.84 -3.75 16.25
C ALA A 12 -3.60 -2.71 15.41
N LEU A 13 -3.34 -1.41 15.61
CA LEU A 13 -3.95 -0.32 14.83
C LEU A 13 -3.51 -0.34 13.35
N TYR A 14 -2.36 -0.94 13.03
CA TYR A 14 -1.78 -0.88 11.69
C TYR A 14 -2.61 -1.62 10.63
N GLU A 15 -3.27 -2.73 11.00
CA GLU A 15 -3.95 -3.61 10.06
C GLU A 15 -5.38 -3.18 9.73
N GLY A 16 -6.08 -2.59 10.70
CA GLY A 16 -7.47 -2.15 10.53
C GLY A 16 -7.61 -0.76 9.90
N ALA A 17 -6.57 0.07 9.99
CA ALA A 17 -6.66 1.47 9.62
C ALA A 17 -6.34 1.77 8.14
N ARG A 18 -5.74 0.82 7.41
CA ARG A 18 -5.42 1.02 5.99
C ARG A 18 -6.59 0.63 5.09
N PRO A 19 -6.89 1.42 4.04
CA PRO A 19 -7.93 1.10 3.08
C PRO A 19 -7.60 -0.22 2.37
N SER A 20 -8.63 -1.03 2.14
CA SER A 20 -8.53 -2.25 1.32
C SER A 20 -8.48 -1.90 -0.16
N TYR A 21 -7.77 -2.70 -0.94
CA TYR A 21 -7.74 -2.52 -2.39
C TYR A 21 -9.08 -2.92 -3.01
N PRO A 22 -9.55 -2.19 -4.04
CA PRO A 22 -10.82 -2.46 -4.69
C PRO A 22 -10.79 -3.79 -5.46
N SER A 23 -11.89 -4.53 -5.44
CA SER A 23 -12.01 -5.85 -6.11
C SER A 23 -11.77 -5.80 -7.61
N GLU A 24 -12.11 -4.68 -8.23
CA GLU A 24 -11.99 -4.35 -9.65
C GLU A 24 -10.53 -4.32 -10.10
N LEU A 25 -9.60 -3.99 -9.18
CA LEU A 25 -8.17 -4.09 -9.44
C LEU A 25 -7.78 -5.55 -9.73
N PHE A 26 -8.15 -6.46 -8.84
CA PHE A 26 -7.77 -7.87 -8.95
C PHE A 26 -8.46 -8.54 -10.14
N GLU A 27 -9.71 -8.15 -10.44
CA GLU A 27 -10.42 -8.60 -11.64
C GLU A 27 -9.73 -8.13 -12.93
N CYS A 28 -9.32 -6.87 -12.99
CA CYS A 28 -8.57 -6.34 -14.13
C CYS A 28 -7.26 -7.10 -14.36
N LEU A 29 -6.47 -7.32 -13.29
CA LEU A 29 -5.19 -8.02 -13.39
C LEU A 29 -5.35 -9.49 -13.81
N SER A 30 -6.39 -10.16 -13.29
CA SER A 30 -6.73 -11.53 -13.69
C SER A 30 -7.09 -11.61 -15.18
N ASN A 31 -7.93 -10.69 -15.68
CA ASN A 31 -8.33 -10.68 -17.08
C ASN A 31 -7.17 -10.37 -18.05
N LEU A 32 -6.12 -9.68 -17.58
CA LEU A 32 -4.93 -9.38 -18.39
C LEU A 32 -3.88 -10.49 -18.38
N SER A 33 -3.92 -11.35 -17.35
CA SER A 33 -2.97 -12.44 -17.14
C SER A 33 -3.20 -13.57 -18.15
N PRO A 34 -2.16 -14.29 -18.59
CA PRO A 34 -2.30 -15.37 -19.57
C PRO A 34 -3.08 -16.56 -19.02
N SER A 35 -3.02 -16.78 -17.71
CA SER A 35 -3.88 -17.66 -16.94
C SER A 35 -3.97 -17.16 -15.49
N ASN A 36 -4.69 -17.88 -14.63
CA ASN A 36 -4.88 -17.51 -13.22
C ASN A 36 -4.23 -18.53 -12.26
N GLU A 37 -3.23 -19.29 -12.71
CA GLU A 37 -2.66 -20.38 -11.92
C GLU A 37 -1.79 -19.88 -10.76
N LEU A 38 -0.93 -18.89 -11.01
CA LEU A 38 0.03 -18.40 -10.01
C LEU A 38 0.26 -16.89 -10.10
N ALA A 39 0.01 -16.20 -8.98
CA ALA A 39 0.44 -14.82 -8.77
C ALA A 39 1.53 -14.73 -7.70
N TRP A 40 2.53 -13.89 -7.92
CA TRP A 40 3.53 -13.51 -6.92
C TRP A 40 3.22 -12.13 -6.35
N ASP A 41 2.85 -12.05 -5.07
CA ASP A 41 2.77 -10.81 -4.29
C ASP A 41 4.13 -10.51 -3.65
N CYS A 42 4.88 -9.58 -4.25
CA CYS A 42 6.25 -9.24 -3.88
C CYS A 42 6.27 -8.03 -2.93
N ALA A 43 6.97 -8.19 -1.79
CA ALA A 43 6.89 -7.29 -0.62
C ALA A 43 5.45 -7.17 -0.10
N CYS A 44 4.85 -8.33 0.21
CA CYS A 44 3.44 -8.48 0.54
C CYS A 44 3.05 -7.90 1.91
N GLY A 45 4.01 -7.53 2.76
CA GLY A 45 3.76 -7.20 4.16
C GLY A 45 3.06 -8.36 4.87
N ASN A 46 1.95 -8.05 5.53
CA ASN A 46 1.07 -9.05 6.16
C ASN A 46 0.05 -9.69 5.20
N GLY A 47 0.15 -9.42 3.89
CA GLY A 47 -0.64 -10.09 2.85
C GLY A 47 -1.94 -9.40 2.45
N GLN A 48 -2.05 -8.08 2.62
CA GLN A 48 -3.26 -7.35 2.26
C GLN A 48 -3.65 -7.52 0.78
N ALA A 49 -2.68 -7.44 -0.13
CA ALA A 49 -2.91 -7.66 -1.56
C ALA A 49 -3.09 -9.15 -1.88
N ALA A 50 -2.26 -10.02 -1.30
CA ALA A 50 -2.34 -11.47 -1.43
C ALA A 50 -3.75 -12.03 -1.17
N VAL A 51 -4.47 -11.53 -0.16
CA VAL A 51 -5.84 -11.95 0.13
C VAL A 51 -6.80 -11.62 -1.02
N GLY A 52 -6.73 -10.41 -1.57
CA GLY A 52 -7.58 -10.03 -2.72
C GLY A 52 -7.22 -10.77 -4.00
N LEU A 53 -5.95 -11.12 -4.19
CA LEU A 53 -5.51 -11.95 -5.32
C LEU A 53 -6.04 -13.38 -5.22
N ALA A 54 -6.17 -13.93 -4.01
CA ALA A 54 -6.63 -15.30 -3.79
C ALA A 54 -8.08 -15.55 -4.24
N ASP A 55 -8.86 -14.49 -4.46
CA ASP A 55 -10.19 -14.55 -5.07
C ASP A 55 -10.14 -14.81 -6.58
N LYS A 56 -9.04 -14.46 -7.25
CA LYS A 56 -8.91 -14.50 -8.71
C LYS A 56 -7.89 -15.52 -9.22
N PHE A 57 -6.90 -15.86 -8.39
CA PHE A 57 -5.84 -16.82 -8.72
C PHE A 57 -5.93 -18.10 -7.87
N ASP A 58 -5.41 -19.19 -8.41
CA ASP A 58 -5.44 -20.51 -7.75
C ASP A 58 -4.39 -20.59 -6.64
N ASN A 59 -3.20 -20.03 -6.87
CA ASN A 59 -2.09 -20.01 -5.92
C ASN A 59 -1.48 -18.61 -5.83
N ILE A 60 -1.21 -18.18 -4.61
CA ILE A 60 -0.49 -16.93 -4.33
C ILE A 60 0.82 -17.29 -3.65
N TYR A 61 1.93 -16.90 -4.27
CA TYR A 61 3.23 -16.88 -3.62
C TYR A 61 3.45 -15.48 -3.07
N ALA A 62 3.49 -15.31 -1.76
CA ALA A 62 3.57 -14.00 -1.13
C ALA A 62 4.89 -13.87 -0.36
N THR A 63 5.72 -12.89 -0.71
CA THR A 63 7.04 -12.73 -0.08
C THR A 63 7.23 -11.38 0.55
N ASP A 64 7.88 -11.36 1.71
CA ASP A 64 8.37 -10.13 2.34
C ASP A 64 9.73 -10.40 3.00
N ILE A 65 10.57 -9.37 3.11
CA ILE A 65 11.86 -9.49 3.79
C ILE A 65 11.69 -9.54 5.32
N SER A 66 10.57 -9.03 5.84
CA SER A 66 10.29 -8.98 7.26
C SER A 66 9.65 -10.28 7.74
N GLU A 67 10.41 -11.06 8.54
CA GLU A 67 9.86 -12.22 9.24
C GLU A 67 8.65 -11.87 10.12
N GLU A 68 8.64 -10.67 10.70
CA GLU A 68 7.54 -10.21 11.56
C GLU A 68 6.26 -9.99 10.77
N GLN A 69 6.36 -9.40 9.57
CA GLN A 69 5.21 -9.22 8.68
C GLN A 69 4.64 -10.57 8.25
N ILE A 70 5.51 -11.51 7.88
CA ILE A 70 5.11 -12.87 7.51
C ILE A 70 4.48 -13.64 8.69
N LYS A 71 4.98 -13.47 9.91
CA LYS A 71 4.39 -14.10 11.11
C LYS A 71 3.00 -13.56 11.44
N ASN A 72 2.73 -12.28 11.12
CA ASN A 72 1.45 -11.63 11.35
C ASN A 72 0.49 -11.76 10.15
N SER A 73 0.84 -12.53 9.11
CA SER A 73 0.00 -12.66 7.94
C SER A 73 -1.28 -13.44 8.22
N LYS A 74 -2.34 -13.11 7.46
CA LYS A 74 -3.62 -13.80 7.58
C LYS A 74 -3.55 -15.16 6.88
N ALA A 75 -3.76 -16.23 7.63
CA ALA A 75 -3.78 -17.57 7.07
C ALA A 75 -4.86 -17.70 5.98
N HIS A 76 -4.48 -18.26 4.83
CA HIS A 76 -5.37 -18.49 3.69
C HIS A 76 -4.92 -19.73 2.93
N SER A 77 -5.85 -20.60 2.52
CA SER A 77 -5.52 -21.91 1.94
C SER A 77 -4.78 -21.83 0.59
N LYS A 78 -4.94 -20.72 -0.12
CA LYS A 78 -4.29 -20.46 -1.42
C LYS A 78 -2.99 -19.65 -1.33
N ILE A 79 -2.62 -19.16 -0.15
CA ILE A 79 -1.48 -18.24 -0.01
C ILE A 79 -0.34 -18.93 0.70
N ASN A 80 0.82 -18.98 0.04
CA ASN A 80 2.07 -19.40 0.64
C ASN A 80 2.92 -18.16 0.99
N TYR A 81 3.02 -17.85 2.27
CA TYR A 81 3.85 -16.75 2.77
C TYR A 81 5.29 -17.23 3.00
N THR A 82 6.27 -16.56 2.41
CA THR A 82 7.70 -16.91 2.51
C THR A 82 8.54 -15.67 2.80
N VAL A 83 9.56 -15.82 3.64
CA VAL A 83 10.52 -14.73 3.89
C VAL A 83 11.53 -14.71 2.74
N ALA A 84 11.47 -13.68 1.92
CA ALA A 84 12.38 -13.51 0.79
C ALA A 84 12.49 -12.03 0.37
N PRO A 85 13.66 -11.60 -0.11
CA PRO A 85 13.83 -10.26 -0.67
C PRO A 85 13.08 -10.13 -2.02
N SER A 86 12.83 -8.89 -2.45
CA SER A 86 12.15 -8.61 -3.71
C SER A 86 12.94 -9.07 -4.94
N GLU A 87 14.26 -9.03 -4.84
CA GLU A 87 15.20 -9.28 -5.93
C GLU A 87 15.48 -10.77 -6.16
N LYS A 88 15.00 -11.64 -5.27
CA LYS A 88 15.27 -13.09 -5.36
C LYS A 88 14.19 -13.91 -4.67
N CYS A 89 13.45 -14.67 -5.45
CA CYS A 89 12.46 -15.62 -4.95
C CYS A 89 12.81 -17.06 -5.30
N GLU A 90 12.06 -18.01 -4.73
CA GLU A 90 12.26 -19.45 -4.96
C GLU A 90 11.42 -19.98 -6.12
N LEU A 91 10.77 -19.09 -6.87
CA LEU A 91 9.93 -19.47 -8.01
C LEU A 91 10.78 -19.92 -9.21
N PRO A 92 10.36 -20.97 -9.93
CA PRO A 92 11.00 -21.36 -11.19
C PRO A 92 10.94 -20.24 -12.25
N SER A 93 11.74 -20.39 -13.30
CA SER A 93 11.59 -19.51 -14.46
C SER A 93 10.25 -19.79 -15.16
N GLU A 94 9.63 -18.73 -15.68
CA GLU A 94 8.40 -18.81 -16.49
C GLU A 94 7.25 -19.56 -15.80
N SER A 95 7.09 -19.37 -14.49
CA SER A 95 6.05 -20.02 -13.69
C SER A 95 4.89 -19.09 -13.29
N CYS A 96 5.07 -17.78 -13.31
CA CYS A 96 4.08 -16.82 -12.82
C CYS A 96 3.27 -16.19 -13.94
N ASP A 97 1.96 -16.10 -13.74
CA ASP A 97 1.05 -15.37 -14.62
C ASP A 97 1.05 -13.87 -14.31
N LEU A 98 1.15 -13.54 -13.02
CA LEU A 98 1.19 -12.18 -12.49
C LEU A 98 2.33 -12.06 -11.46
N VAL A 99 3.12 -11.00 -11.56
CA VAL A 99 3.96 -10.50 -10.47
C VAL A 99 3.42 -9.14 -10.08
N CYS A 100 3.17 -8.94 -8.78
CA CYS A 100 2.68 -7.67 -8.28
C CYS A 100 3.48 -7.09 -7.12
N VAL A 101 3.44 -5.75 -7.01
CA VAL A 101 4.05 -5.01 -5.92
C VAL A 101 3.06 -3.94 -5.42
N ALA A 102 2.54 -4.13 -4.21
CA ALA A 102 1.56 -3.23 -3.59
C ALA A 102 2.24 -2.31 -2.57
N GLN A 103 2.36 -1.01 -2.89
CA GLN A 103 2.97 0.03 -2.04
C GLN A 103 4.45 -0.14 -1.67
N ALA A 104 5.20 -1.00 -2.36
CA ALA A 104 6.60 -1.26 -1.99
C ALA A 104 7.64 -0.94 -3.06
N LEU A 105 7.25 -0.73 -4.33
CA LEU A 105 8.20 -0.64 -5.45
C LEU A 105 9.28 0.44 -5.27
N HIS A 106 8.99 1.51 -4.52
CA HIS A 106 9.94 2.60 -4.25
C HIS A 106 11.12 2.21 -3.35
N TRP A 107 11.12 1.01 -2.76
CA TRP A 107 12.20 0.51 -1.90
C TRP A 107 13.20 -0.39 -2.64
N PHE A 108 12.92 -0.77 -3.89
CA PHE A 108 13.62 -1.88 -4.54
C PHE A 108 14.89 -1.44 -5.26
N ASP A 109 15.84 -2.37 -5.38
CA ASP A 109 16.95 -2.27 -6.32
C ASP A 109 16.50 -2.77 -7.69
N TYR A 110 16.19 -1.85 -8.60
CA TYR A 110 15.66 -2.17 -9.92
C TYR A 110 16.62 -2.98 -10.80
N ASP A 111 17.94 -2.81 -10.64
CA ASP A 111 18.93 -3.53 -11.45
C ASP A 111 18.95 -5.02 -11.11
N ALA A 112 18.61 -5.38 -9.87
CA ALA A 112 18.48 -6.76 -9.42
C ALA A 112 17.03 -7.28 -9.51
N PHE A 113 16.04 -6.41 -9.30
CA PHE A 113 14.63 -6.77 -9.30
C PHE A 113 14.10 -7.14 -10.68
N TRP A 114 14.34 -6.31 -11.70
CA TRP A 114 13.77 -6.54 -13.03
C TRP A 114 14.21 -7.86 -13.69
N PRO A 115 15.49 -8.26 -13.63
CA PRO A 115 15.90 -9.58 -14.11
C PRO A 115 15.14 -10.73 -13.46
N GLU A 116 14.85 -10.64 -12.15
CA GLU A 116 14.12 -11.68 -11.43
C GLU A 116 12.65 -11.74 -11.85
N VAL A 117 11.99 -10.59 -11.97
CA VAL A 117 10.60 -10.51 -12.47
C VAL A 117 10.50 -11.08 -13.89
N LEU A 118 11.43 -10.69 -14.78
CA LEU A 118 11.50 -11.21 -16.14
C LEU A 118 11.75 -12.71 -16.17
N ARG A 119 12.59 -13.24 -15.27
CA ARG A 119 12.88 -14.68 -15.17
C ARG A 119 11.63 -15.47 -14.81
N VAL A 120 10.87 -15.04 -13.80
CA VAL A 120 9.74 -15.82 -13.25
C VAL A 120 8.44 -15.67 -14.03
N LEU A 121 8.22 -14.54 -14.71
CA LEU A 121 7.02 -14.35 -15.53
C LEU A 121 7.00 -15.33 -16.72
N LYS A 122 5.85 -15.98 -16.92
CA LYS A 122 5.54 -16.72 -18.16
C LYS A 122 5.62 -15.79 -19.38
N PRO A 123 5.84 -16.31 -20.61
CA PRO A 123 5.58 -15.53 -21.81
C PRO A 123 4.16 -14.96 -21.82
N GLY A 124 4.01 -13.64 -22.02
CA GLY A 124 2.72 -12.95 -21.93
C GLY A 124 2.24 -12.68 -20.50
N GLY A 125 3.02 -13.03 -19.48
CA GLY A 125 2.76 -12.71 -18.08
C GLY A 125 2.76 -11.21 -17.83
N ILE A 126 2.07 -10.79 -16.76
CA ILE A 126 1.89 -9.38 -16.41
C ILE A 126 2.71 -9.03 -15.17
N PHE A 127 3.40 -7.90 -15.22
CA PHE A 127 3.83 -7.20 -14.03
C PHE A 127 2.84 -6.09 -13.69
N SER A 128 2.51 -5.93 -12.41
CA SER A 128 1.80 -4.73 -11.93
C SER A 128 2.37 -4.16 -10.64
N ALA A 129 2.50 -2.84 -10.57
CA ALA A 129 2.77 -2.15 -9.32
C ALA A 129 1.68 -1.12 -9.08
N TRP A 130 1.24 -1.00 -7.82
CA TRP A 130 0.26 0.02 -7.47
C TRP A 130 0.51 0.60 -6.09
N GLY A 131 -0.18 1.69 -5.83
CA GLY A 131 -0.26 2.31 -4.52
C GLY A 131 -1.29 3.40 -4.51
N TYR A 132 -1.43 4.03 -3.36
CA TYR A 132 -2.23 5.24 -3.22
C TYR A 132 -1.40 6.30 -2.53
N ASN A 133 -1.61 7.54 -2.94
CA ASN A 133 -0.92 8.69 -2.40
C ASN A 133 -1.76 9.32 -1.28
N TRP A 134 -2.03 10.62 -1.37
CA TRP A 134 -2.78 11.35 -0.36
C TRP A 134 -4.29 11.10 -0.48
N PRO A 135 -5.02 11.15 0.66
CA PRO A 135 -6.47 11.25 0.62
C PRO A 135 -6.88 12.57 -0.05
N ILE A 136 -7.91 12.53 -0.87
CA ILE A 136 -8.54 13.70 -1.49
C ILE A 136 -9.61 14.19 -0.51
N LEU A 137 -9.40 15.39 0.02
CA LEU A 137 -10.16 15.93 1.14
C LEU A 137 -10.94 17.19 0.73
N GLU A 138 -12.01 17.48 1.46
CA GLU A 138 -12.67 18.79 1.39
C GLU A 138 -11.71 19.91 1.83
N SER A 139 -11.84 21.10 1.24
CA SER A 139 -10.86 22.18 1.36
C SER A 139 -10.55 22.64 2.80
N ASN A 140 -11.53 22.58 3.70
CA ASN A 140 -11.36 22.91 5.12
C ASN A 140 -10.50 21.87 5.86
N LEU A 141 -10.81 20.58 5.68
CA LEU A 141 -10.06 19.47 6.27
C LEU A 141 -8.68 19.32 5.64
N GLU A 142 -8.57 19.53 4.32
CA GLU A 142 -7.30 19.57 3.59
C GLU A 142 -6.35 20.63 4.17
N SER A 143 -6.86 21.83 4.46
CA SER A 143 -6.09 22.92 5.06
C SER A 143 -5.56 22.54 6.45
N VAL A 144 -6.39 21.90 7.27
CA VAL A 144 -5.99 21.40 8.59
C VAL A 144 -4.92 20.32 8.46
N PHE A 145 -5.15 19.31 7.61
CA PHE A 145 -4.23 18.21 7.38
C PHE A 145 -2.87 18.69 6.88
N ASN A 146 -2.85 19.59 5.89
CA ASN A 146 -1.62 20.18 5.37
C ASN A 146 -0.83 20.94 6.44
N ARG A 147 -1.52 21.79 7.22
CA ARG A 147 -0.90 22.69 8.18
C ARG A 147 -0.40 21.96 9.43
N HIS A 148 -1.22 21.07 9.98
CA HIS A 148 -1.00 20.48 11.30
C HIS A 148 -0.43 19.06 11.25
N ILE A 149 -0.45 18.39 10.10
CA ILE A 149 0.19 17.09 9.90
C ILE A 149 1.32 17.18 8.87
N LEU A 150 0.99 17.36 7.58
CA LEU A 150 1.93 17.12 6.48
C LEU A 150 3.18 18.00 6.58
N LYS A 151 3.02 19.29 6.90
CA LYS A 151 4.15 20.21 7.08
C LYS A 151 5.08 19.80 8.22
N ILE A 152 4.55 19.22 9.29
CA ILE A 152 5.32 18.84 10.48
C ILE A 152 6.06 17.52 10.24
N ILE A 153 5.40 16.54 9.62
CA ILE A 153 6.01 15.23 9.34
C ILE A 153 6.94 15.26 8.10
N ALA A 154 6.92 16.33 7.30
CA ALA A 154 7.68 16.45 6.06
C ALA A 154 9.17 16.05 6.18
N PRO A 155 9.92 16.46 7.23
CA PRO A 155 11.33 16.09 7.37
C PRO A 155 11.60 14.62 7.71
N TYR A 156 10.56 13.85 8.08
CA TYR A 156 10.69 12.47 8.58
C TYR A 156 10.45 11.40 7.50
N TRP A 157 10.03 11.81 6.31
CA TRP A 157 9.88 10.92 5.16
C TRP A 157 11.22 10.41 4.64
N ALA A 158 11.24 9.16 4.18
CA ALA A 158 12.40 8.67 3.45
C ALA A 158 12.40 9.28 2.04
N PRO A 159 13.58 9.64 1.48
CA PRO A 159 13.67 10.17 0.12
C PRO A 159 13.00 9.29 -0.94
N GLN A 160 13.04 7.97 -0.74
CA GLN A 160 12.44 6.95 -1.61
C GLN A 160 10.94 7.15 -1.82
N ASN A 161 10.19 7.66 -0.82
CA ASN A 161 8.76 7.87 -0.94
C ASN A 161 8.38 8.83 -2.09
N LYS A 162 9.31 9.70 -2.51
CA LYS A 162 9.10 10.61 -3.65
C LYS A 162 8.78 9.87 -4.95
N LEU A 163 9.32 8.66 -5.15
CA LEU A 163 9.02 7.87 -6.34
C LEU A 163 7.53 7.50 -6.40
N MET A 164 6.94 7.09 -5.28
CA MET A 164 5.50 6.83 -5.21
C MET A 164 4.68 8.11 -5.44
N TRP A 165 5.08 9.23 -4.81
CA TRP A 165 4.35 10.49 -4.94
C TRP A 165 4.38 11.06 -6.36
N ASN A 166 5.45 10.79 -7.11
CA ASN A 166 5.56 11.12 -8.53
C ASN A 166 5.04 9.99 -9.44
N HIS A 167 4.16 9.14 -8.93
CA HIS A 167 3.48 8.07 -9.67
C HIS A 167 4.45 7.13 -10.40
N TYR A 168 5.63 6.89 -9.81
CA TYR A 168 6.71 6.08 -10.40
C TYR A 168 7.21 6.57 -11.77
N ALA A 169 7.01 7.84 -12.11
CA ALA A 169 7.34 8.38 -13.44
C ALA A 169 8.83 8.23 -13.84
N GLU A 170 9.72 8.07 -12.87
CA GLU A 170 11.18 7.93 -13.08
C GLU A 170 11.64 6.46 -13.08
N VAL A 171 10.73 5.50 -12.93
CA VAL A 171 11.06 4.08 -12.96
C VAL A 171 11.30 3.64 -14.41
N ASN A 172 12.49 3.13 -14.69
CA ASN A 172 12.81 2.52 -15.99
C ASN A 172 12.07 1.18 -16.12
N PHE A 173 10.92 1.21 -16.77
CA PHE A 173 10.05 0.05 -16.87
C PHE A 173 10.41 -0.84 -18.06
N PRO A 174 10.76 -2.12 -17.83
CA PRO A 174 11.25 -2.99 -18.90
C PRO A 174 10.14 -3.73 -19.67
N PHE A 175 8.87 -3.38 -19.44
CA PHE A 175 7.71 -4.08 -20.03
C PHE A 175 6.97 -3.21 -21.03
N GLU A 176 6.21 -3.85 -21.92
CA GLU A 176 5.23 -3.14 -22.75
C GLU A 176 4.08 -2.64 -21.87
N ALA A 177 3.97 -1.33 -21.70
CA ALA A 177 2.97 -0.72 -20.83
C ALA A 177 1.54 -0.95 -21.34
N ILE A 178 0.65 -1.39 -20.44
CA ILE A 178 -0.78 -1.55 -20.71
C ILE A 178 -1.54 -0.41 -20.06
N VAL A 179 -2.33 0.32 -20.85
CA VAL A 179 -3.24 1.32 -20.33
C VAL A 179 -4.48 0.62 -19.77
N VAL A 180 -4.70 0.77 -18.47
CA VAL A 180 -5.86 0.24 -17.76
C VAL A 180 -6.64 1.36 -17.08
N PRO A 181 -7.97 1.24 -16.93
CA PRO A 181 -8.73 2.14 -16.08
C PRO A 181 -8.17 2.11 -14.65
N LYS A 182 -7.92 3.29 -14.08
CA LYS A 182 -7.53 3.37 -12.66
C LYS A 182 -8.75 3.03 -11.80
N PRO A 183 -8.62 2.11 -10.84
CA PRO A 183 -9.73 1.84 -9.93
C PRO A 183 -9.91 3.04 -9.00
N THR A 184 -11.16 3.27 -8.58
CA THR A 184 -11.46 4.21 -7.51
C THR A 184 -11.26 3.52 -6.18
N MET A 185 -10.39 4.06 -5.33
CA MET A 185 -10.28 3.62 -3.95
C MET A 185 -10.99 4.64 -3.06
N GLU A 186 -12.05 4.18 -2.40
CA GLU A 186 -12.88 4.99 -1.52
C GLU A 186 -13.06 4.26 -0.18
N VAL A 187 -13.09 5.04 0.89
CA VAL A 187 -13.45 4.59 2.23
C VAL A 187 -14.51 5.52 2.80
N ASN A 188 -15.31 4.99 3.71
CA ASN A 188 -16.23 5.81 4.49
C ASN A 188 -15.77 5.74 5.94
N TRP A 189 -15.11 6.79 6.45
CA TRP A 189 -14.45 6.80 7.77
C TRP A 189 -15.01 7.87 8.69
N SER A 190 -14.98 7.60 9.99
CA SER A 190 -15.06 8.58 11.08
C SER A 190 -13.76 9.37 11.21
N LEU A 191 -13.75 10.41 12.06
CA LEU A 191 -12.54 11.18 12.33
C LEU A 191 -11.44 10.31 12.98
N ASP A 192 -11.83 9.42 13.89
CA ASP A 192 -10.91 8.51 14.57
C ASP A 192 -10.21 7.58 13.58
N GLU A 193 -10.97 6.93 12.69
CA GLU A 193 -10.40 6.05 11.66
C GLU A 193 -9.49 6.82 10.69
N PHE A 194 -9.82 8.07 10.37
CA PHE A 194 -8.96 8.92 9.55
C PHE A 194 -7.63 9.23 10.24
N PHE A 195 -7.64 9.49 11.55
CA PHE A 195 -6.41 9.70 12.32
C PHE A 195 -5.64 8.40 12.54
N ASP A 196 -6.30 7.27 12.74
CA ASP A 196 -5.64 5.95 12.78
C ASP A 196 -4.88 5.70 11.47
N PHE A 197 -5.50 6.01 10.32
CA PHE A 197 -4.84 5.93 9.01
C PHE A 197 -3.56 6.79 8.94
N ILE A 198 -3.63 8.06 9.35
CA ILE A 198 -2.48 8.99 9.36
C ILE A 198 -1.38 8.49 10.32
N HIS A 199 -1.76 7.88 11.44
CA HIS A 199 -0.84 7.30 12.40
C HIS A 199 -0.03 6.12 11.80
N THR A 200 -0.56 5.45 10.76
CA THR A 200 0.17 4.40 10.02
C THR A 200 1.26 4.91 9.08
N PHE A 201 1.42 6.24 8.93
CA PHE A 201 2.49 6.78 8.09
C PHE A 201 3.84 6.63 8.80
N SER A 202 4.85 6.14 8.08
CA SER A 202 6.20 5.99 8.62
C SER A 202 6.76 7.32 9.12
N ALA A 203 6.50 8.42 8.41
CA ALA A 203 6.91 9.76 8.83
C ALA A 203 6.18 10.26 10.08
N THR A 204 4.87 9.99 10.21
CA THR A 204 4.12 10.32 11.43
C THR A 204 4.72 9.63 12.65
N ARG A 205 4.97 8.32 12.56
CA ARG A 205 5.56 7.55 13.67
C ARG A 205 6.95 8.04 14.06
N ARG A 206 7.83 8.25 13.07
CA ARG A 206 9.17 8.80 13.31
C ARG A 206 9.11 10.20 13.93
N CYS A 207 8.15 11.02 13.50
CA CYS A 207 7.93 12.34 14.09
C CYS A 207 7.48 12.24 15.55
N ILE A 208 6.52 11.36 15.86
CA ILE A 208 6.07 11.09 17.23
C ILE A 208 7.22 10.58 18.11
N GLU A 209 8.05 9.67 17.59
CA GLU A 209 9.23 9.17 18.30
C GLU A 209 10.25 10.28 18.59
N ALA A 210 10.39 11.25 17.68
CA ALA A 210 11.37 12.32 17.80
C ALA A 210 10.93 13.51 18.68
N ILE A 211 9.66 13.94 18.59
CA ILE A 211 9.17 15.17 19.22
C ILE A 211 7.91 14.98 20.09
N GLY A 212 7.42 13.75 20.23
CA GLY A 212 6.18 13.43 20.92
C GLY A 212 4.92 13.59 20.05
N ASP A 213 3.77 13.16 20.57
CA ASP A 213 2.47 13.14 19.89
C ASP A 213 1.64 14.42 20.07
N GLY A 214 2.20 15.46 20.71
CA GLY A 214 1.49 16.71 20.98
C GLY A 214 0.98 17.41 19.71
N PHE A 215 1.77 17.38 18.62
CA PHE A 215 1.34 17.91 17.32
C PHE A 215 0.15 17.12 16.74
N PHE A 216 0.16 15.80 16.94
CA PHE A 216 -0.84 14.90 16.41
C PHE A 216 -2.17 15.06 17.15
N SER A 217 -2.12 15.16 18.49
CA SER A 217 -3.28 15.49 19.32
C SER A 217 -3.85 16.86 18.97
N HIS A 218 -3.00 17.87 18.77
CA HIS A 218 -3.46 19.20 18.36
C HIS A 218 -4.11 19.18 16.97
N ALA A 219 -3.55 18.42 16.02
CA ALA A 219 -4.14 18.28 14.69
C ALA A 219 -5.52 17.61 14.74
N TYR A 220 -5.72 16.63 15.63
CA TYR A 220 -7.03 16.01 15.87
C TYR A 220 -8.05 17.05 16.37
N ASP A 221 -7.66 17.85 17.36
CA ASP A 221 -8.53 18.91 17.90
C ASP A 221 -8.94 19.92 16.82
N GLU A 222 -7.99 20.34 15.95
CA GLU A 222 -8.31 21.25 14.83
C GLU A 222 -9.19 20.57 13.77
N ALA A 223 -8.97 19.29 13.47
CA ALA A 223 -9.76 18.54 12.51
C ALA A 223 -11.20 18.35 13.01
N SER A 224 -11.40 18.09 14.31
CA SER A 224 -12.74 17.93 14.90
C SER A 224 -13.66 19.14 14.69
N LYS A 225 -13.09 20.35 14.67
CA LYS A 225 -13.84 21.60 14.44
C LYS A 225 -14.40 21.71 13.03
N VAL A 226 -13.79 21.05 12.05
CA VAL A 226 -14.19 21.10 10.64
C VAL A 226 -14.86 19.80 10.17
N TRP A 227 -14.68 18.71 10.92
CA TRP A 227 -15.29 17.41 10.65
C TRP A 227 -16.77 17.34 11.02
N GLY A 228 -17.22 18.12 12.01
CA GLY A 228 -18.59 18.01 12.55
C GLY A 228 -18.61 17.08 13.76
N MET A 229 -19.59 16.18 13.84
CA MET A 229 -19.57 15.14 14.89
C MET A 229 -18.47 14.12 14.54
N PRO A 230 -17.52 13.77 15.44
CA PRO A 230 -16.43 12.86 15.10
C PRO A 230 -16.88 11.48 14.59
N GLU A 231 -18.10 11.08 14.98
CA GLU A 231 -18.72 9.79 14.65
C GLU A 231 -19.37 9.79 13.27
N GLU A 232 -19.58 10.98 12.69
CA GLU A 232 -20.08 11.14 11.34
C GLU A 232 -19.06 10.59 10.35
N ARG A 233 -19.51 9.64 9.52
CA ARG A 233 -18.65 9.01 8.52
C ARG A 233 -18.68 9.80 7.22
N ARG A 234 -17.50 10.02 6.64
CA ARG A 234 -17.30 10.77 5.40
C ARG A 234 -16.61 9.89 4.36
N GLY A 235 -17.07 10.02 3.12
CA GLY A 235 -16.43 9.42 1.95
C GLY A 235 -15.10 10.11 1.68
N ILE A 236 -14.02 9.33 1.63
CA ILE A 236 -12.66 9.78 1.31
C ILE A 236 -12.16 8.94 0.16
N THR A 237 -11.74 9.60 -0.92
CA THR A 237 -11.11 8.96 -2.06
C THR A 237 -9.61 9.17 -2.03
N PHE A 238 -8.87 8.35 -2.78
CA PHE A 238 -7.42 8.43 -2.83
C PHE A 238 -6.93 8.56 -4.26
N ASP A 239 -5.83 9.31 -4.43
CA ASP A 239 -5.08 9.33 -5.67
C ASP A 239 -4.37 7.98 -5.86
N PHE A 240 -4.92 7.15 -6.75
CA PHE A 240 -4.45 5.80 -7.03
C PHE A 240 -3.43 5.80 -8.18
N VAL A 241 -2.33 5.10 -7.95
CA VAL A 241 -1.28 4.84 -8.93
C VAL A 241 -1.37 3.37 -9.33
N LEU A 242 -1.47 3.11 -10.62
CA LEU A 242 -1.49 1.75 -11.17
C LEU A 242 -0.56 1.70 -12.37
N TYR A 243 0.33 0.72 -12.33
CA TYR A 243 1.30 0.44 -13.37
C TYR A 243 1.14 -1.01 -13.78
N VAL A 244 1.02 -1.26 -15.09
CA VAL A 244 0.78 -2.58 -15.65
C VAL A 244 1.62 -2.72 -16.91
N GLY A 245 2.30 -3.85 -17.06
CA GLY A 245 3.07 -4.15 -18.26
C GLY A 245 3.11 -5.63 -18.56
N ARG A 246 3.28 -5.96 -19.85
CA ARG A 246 3.40 -7.33 -20.33
C ARG A 246 4.86 -7.67 -20.62
N LYS A 247 5.26 -8.89 -20.25
CA LYS A 247 6.50 -9.54 -20.71
C LYS A 247 6.27 -10.13 -22.11
#